data_AF-A0A9W6ZK73-F1
#
_entry.id   AF-A0A9W6ZK73-F1
#
_cell.length_a   1.000
_cell.length_b   1.000
_cell.length_c   1.000
_cell.angle_alpha   90.00
_cell.angle_beta   90.00
_cell.angle_gamma   90.00
#
_symmetry.space_group_name_H-M   'P 1'
#
loop_
_entity.id
_entity.type
_entity.pdbx_description
1 polymer ?
#
loop_
_entity_poly.entity_id
_entity_poly.type
_entity_poly.pdbx_seq_one_letter_code
_entity_poly.pdbx_strand_id
1 'polypeptide(L)'
;MASKSTPSIPLPASPMTNLLDLNASVDSLNVPTDGLDKSMKLLGYTCSLLSNALNLSPSLSLASSSFPSLSDGLQSVSNEMSTARYAMRLCSGLPSSLQACRTNGWAWGDLDVEEHLEEGDPDRGSYPYTDRAPRAVDLVERTLPWSMMAYYPLEHLAYAGWNMKGMIWDSAGTGRGGLRDRSRWPSANVLSAVSCWAWLWYIVGDIVVQAERVYRIGMALKKLEGREGKEGPRENLRRALRTHGVMLAREALFLLPGVHWSRLDWAEK
;
A
#
# COMPACT_ATOMS: atom_id res chain seq x y z
N MET A 1 -51.01 32.28 -37.64
CA MET A 1 -50.88 31.23 -36.61
C MET A 1 -49.40 31.06 -36.29
N ALA A 2 -48.95 31.58 -35.15
CA ALA A 2 -47.55 31.56 -34.76
C ALA A 2 -47.25 30.28 -33.97
N SER A 3 -46.33 29.46 -34.50
CA SER A 3 -45.81 28.24 -33.88
C SER A 3 -44.94 28.60 -32.67
N LYS A 4 -45.41 28.29 -31.46
CA LYS A 4 -44.61 28.37 -30.22
C LYS A 4 -43.55 27.26 -30.24
N SER A 5 -42.28 27.63 -30.35
CA SER A 5 -41.15 26.73 -30.13
C SER A 5 -41.09 26.35 -28.64
N THR A 6 -41.11 25.04 -28.37
CA THR A 6 -40.86 24.48 -27.04
C THR A 6 -39.38 24.64 -26.68
N PRO A 7 -39.05 25.13 -25.47
CA PRO A 7 -37.66 25.23 -25.02
C PRO A 7 -37.10 23.82 -24.76
N SER A 8 -35.95 23.53 -25.37
CA SER A 8 -35.18 22.32 -25.14
C SER A 8 -34.60 22.34 -23.72
N ILE A 9 -35.02 21.37 -22.89
CA ILE A 9 -34.45 21.15 -21.56
C ILE A 9 -33.01 20.62 -21.75
N PRO A 10 -31.97 21.29 -21.22
CA PRO A 10 -30.61 20.79 -21.29
C PRO A 10 -30.52 19.48 -20.49
N LEU A 11 -30.04 18.43 -21.15
CA LEU A 11 -29.74 17.16 -20.48
C LEU A 11 -28.70 17.38 -19.38
N PRO A 12 -28.85 16.75 -18.20
CA PRO A 12 -27.86 16.86 -17.14
C PRO A 12 -26.50 16.38 -17.65
N ALA A 13 -25.47 17.18 -17.38
CA ALA A 13 -24.09 16.82 -17.72
C ALA A 13 -23.77 15.42 -17.19
N SER A 14 -23.20 14.58 -18.05
CA SER A 14 -22.90 13.19 -17.75
C SER A 14 -22.01 13.10 -16.50
N PRO A 15 -22.27 12.21 -15.53
CA PRO A 15 -21.51 12.11 -14.27
C PRO A 15 -20.01 11.82 -14.45
N MET A 16 -19.53 11.55 -15.66
CA MET A 16 -18.12 11.33 -15.96
C MET A 16 -17.26 12.61 -15.95
N THR A 17 -17.79 13.81 -16.20
CA THR A 17 -16.96 15.03 -16.18
C THR A 17 -16.48 15.38 -14.77
N ASN A 18 -17.29 15.12 -13.74
CA ASN A 18 -16.88 15.35 -12.34
C ASN A 18 -15.79 14.39 -11.84
N LEU A 19 -15.60 13.23 -12.49
CA LEU A 19 -14.54 12.27 -12.14
C LEU A 19 -13.18 12.65 -12.73
N LEU A 20 -13.15 13.37 -13.86
CA LEU A 20 -11.91 13.86 -14.46
C LEU A 20 -11.33 15.04 -13.67
N ASP A 21 -12.18 15.95 -13.18
CA ASP A 21 -11.76 17.03 -12.29
C ASP A 21 -11.23 16.51 -10.94
N LEU A 22 -11.78 15.38 -10.46
CA LEU A 22 -11.28 14.71 -9.26
C LEU A 22 -9.86 14.17 -9.48
N ASN A 23 -9.55 13.63 -10.66
CA ASN A 23 -8.20 13.14 -10.98
C ASN A 23 -7.18 14.29 -11.06
N ALA A 24 -7.53 15.41 -11.69
CA ALA A 24 -6.64 16.58 -11.75
C ALA A 24 -6.35 17.15 -10.35
N SER A 25 -7.36 17.12 -9.45
CA SER A 25 -7.17 17.48 -8.04
C SER A 25 -6.29 16.49 -7.28
N VAL A 26 -6.40 15.18 -7.56
CA VAL A 26 -5.56 14.13 -6.96
C VAL A 26 -4.11 14.24 -7.44
N ASP A 27 -3.89 14.51 -8.73
CA ASP A 27 -2.53 14.71 -9.28
C ASP A 27 -1.86 15.94 -8.68
N SER A 28 -2.61 17.00 -8.36
CA SER A 28 -2.09 18.19 -7.64
C SER A 28 -1.75 17.92 -6.17
N LEU A 29 -2.22 16.81 -5.61
CA LEU A 29 -1.96 16.35 -4.25
C LEU A 29 -0.84 15.30 -4.16
N ASN A 30 -0.19 14.97 -5.29
CA ASN A 30 1.02 14.13 -5.33
C ASN A 30 2.23 14.85 -4.73
N VAL A 31 2.15 15.19 -3.45
CA VAL A 31 3.33 15.40 -2.61
C VAL A 31 4.13 14.09 -2.66
N PRO A 32 5.47 14.11 -2.77
CA PRO A 32 6.28 12.90 -2.70
C PRO A 32 6.15 12.24 -1.32
N THR A 33 5.09 11.45 -1.15
CA THR A 33 4.69 10.82 0.11
C THR A 33 5.62 9.66 0.46
N ASP A 34 6.29 9.06 -0.53
CA ASP A 34 7.20 7.94 -0.34
C ASP A 34 8.40 8.28 0.56
N GLY A 35 8.98 9.48 0.39
CA GLY A 35 10.10 9.94 1.22
C GLY A 35 9.66 10.27 2.64
N LEU A 36 8.47 10.88 2.76
CA LEU A 36 7.89 11.27 4.03
C LEU A 36 7.47 10.05 4.86
N ASP A 37 6.73 9.09 4.28
CA ASP A 37 6.29 7.87 4.96
C ASP A 37 7.50 7.09 5.48
N LYS A 38 8.54 6.88 4.66
CA LYS A 38 9.79 6.22 5.08
C LYS A 38 10.44 6.91 6.28
N SER A 39 10.56 8.24 6.23
CA SER A 39 11.14 9.04 7.31
C SER A 39 10.31 8.94 8.60
N MET A 40 8.98 8.97 8.48
CA MET A 40 8.06 8.81 9.60
C MET A 40 8.11 7.40 10.20
N LYS A 41 8.31 6.33 9.40
CA LYS A 41 8.51 4.98 9.96
C LYS A 41 9.76 4.94 10.81
N LEU A 42 10.86 5.45 10.28
CA LEU A 42 12.16 5.41 10.96
C LEU A 42 12.10 6.19 12.27
N LEU A 43 11.54 7.41 12.25
CA LEU A 43 11.35 8.22 13.45
C LEU A 43 10.42 7.53 14.45
N GLY A 44 9.27 7.03 14.00
CA GLY A 44 8.30 6.36 14.87
C GLY A 44 8.87 5.13 15.57
N TYR A 45 9.62 4.29 14.84
CA TYR A 45 10.31 3.13 15.41
C TYR A 45 11.45 3.53 16.34
N THR A 46 12.22 4.57 16.01
CA THR A 46 13.30 5.07 16.87
C THR A 46 12.74 5.59 18.19
N CYS A 47 11.66 6.37 18.16
CA CYS A 47 10.98 6.86 19.36
C CYS A 47 10.41 5.71 20.21
N SER A 48 9.78 4.71 19.57
CA SER A 48 9.25 3.53 20.28
C SER A 48 10.36 2.69 20.93
N LEU A 49 11.44 2.42 20.19
CA LEU A 49 12.59 1.68 20.71
C LEU A 49 13.24 2.40 21.89
N LEU A 50 13.43 3.72 21.78
CA LEU A 50 14.03 4.53 22.83
C LEU A 50 13.13 4.57 24.07
N SER A 51 11.82 4.73 23.89
CA SER A 51 10.85 4.66 24.99
C SER A 51 10.93 3.30 25.72
N ASN A 52 10.92 2.20 24.97
CA ASN A 52 11.02 0.84 25.55
C ASN A 52 12.37 0.60 26.24
N ALA A 53 13.47 1.11 25.68
CA ALA A 53 14.80 0.99 26.28
C ALA A 53 14.91 1.74 27.62
N LEU A 54 14.30 2.94 27.71
CA LEU A 54 14.21 3.71 28.95
C LEU A 54 13.38 2.98 30.03
N ASN A 55 12.37 2.21 29.62
CA ASN A 55 11.53 1.44 30.53
C ASN A 55 12.15 0.10 30.97
N LEU A 56 12.96 -0.54 30.13
CA LEU A 56 13.53 -1.86 30.40
C LEU A 56 14.84 -1.83 31.21
N SER A 57 15.59 -0.74 31.17
CA SER A 57 16.92 -0.68 31.78
C SER A 57 16.87 -0.14 33.22
N PRO A 58 17.22 -0.94 34.25
CA PRO A 58 17.23 -0.49 35.65
C PRO A 58 18.24 0.64 35.92
N SER A 59 19.34 0.69 35.16
CA SER A 59 20.37 1.74 35.28
C SER A 59 19.96 3.04 34.59
N LEU A 60 19.19 2.97 33.52
CA LEU A 60 18.53 4.15 32.92
C LEU A 60 17.25 4.52 33.65
N SER A 61 16.65 3.62 34.43
CA SER A 61 15.47 3.90 35.26
C SER A 61 15.77 4.92 36.37
N LEU A 62 17.03 5.03 36.83
CA LEU A 62 17.44 6.14 37.67
C LEU A 62 17.34 7.49 36.94
N ALA A 63 17.70 7.55 35.65
CA ALA A 63 17.47 8.73 34.81
C ALA A 63 15.99 8.88 34.41
N SER A 64 15.23 7.78 34.26
CA SER A 64 13.79 7.84 33.97
C SER A 64 12.98 8.32 35.17
N SER A 65 13.43 8.08 36.40
CA SER A 65 12.86 8.71 37.60
C SER A 65 13.05 10.22 37.62
N SER A 66 14.09 10.74 36.94
CA SER A 66 14.29 12.17 36.72
C SER A 66 13.47 12.73 35.54
N PHE A 67 13.05 11.90 34.58
CA PHE A 67 12.31 12.33 33.38
C PHE A 67 11.22 11.33 32.96
N PRO A 68 10.22 11.01 33.82
CA PRO A 68 9.13 10.11 33.44
C PRO A 68 8.33 10.66 32.24
N SER A 69 8.27 11.99 32.12
CA SER A 69 7.67 12.69 30.99
C SER A 69 8.36 12.44 29.64
N LEU A 70 9.62 11.98 29.62
CA LEU A 70 10.35 11.76 28.37
C LEU A 70 9.94 10.44 27.69
N SER A 71 9.80 9.34 28.43
CA SER A 71 9.31 8.07 27.86
C SER A 71 7.87 8.22 27.36
N ASP A 72 7.01 8.86 28.16
CA ASP A 72 5.62 9.17 27.77
C ASP A 72 5.59 10.09 26.54
N GLY A 73 6.44 11.11 26.49
CA GLY A 73 6.58 12.00 25.34
C GLY A 73 7.02 11.26 24.07
N LEU A 74 8.03 10.40 24.16
CA LEU A 74 8.51 9.58 23.03
C LEU A 74 7.46 8.58 22.55
N GLN A 75 6.72 7.95 23.48
CA GLN A 75 5.63 7.06 23.15
C GLN A 75 4.48 7.81 22.47
N SER A 76 4.13 9.00 22.97
CA SER A 76 3.12 9.87 22.38
C SER A 76 3.51 10.26 20.95
N VAL A 77 4.74 10.72 20.72
CA VAL A 77 5.25 11.03 19.37
C VAL A 77 5.20 9.81 18.45
N SER A 78 5.55 8.62 18.94
CA SER A 78 5.46 7.39 18.16
C SER A 78 4.02 7.04 17.77
N ASN A 79 3.08 7.23 18.69
CA ASN A 79 1.65 7.04 18.45
C ASN A 79 1.13 8.05 17.41
N GLU A 80 1.46 9.34 17.55
CA GLU A 80 1.07 10.39 16.59
C GLU A 80 1.64 10.13 15.19
N MET A 81 2.91 9.71 15.09
CA MET A 81 3.51 9.31 13.81
C MET A 81 2.81 8.10 13.19
N SER A 82 2.39 7.15 14.03
CA SER A 82 1.62 5.99 13.56
C SER A 82 0.25 6.42 13.04
N THR A 83 -0.48 7.28 13.77
CA THR A 83 -1.76 7.87 13.34
C THR A 83 -1.63 8.62 12.02
N ALA A 84 -0.61 9.46 11.90
CA ALA A 84 -0.37 10.24 10.69
C ALA A 84 -0.06 9.32 9.49
N ARG A 85 0.65 8.20 9.70
CA ARG A 85 0.85 7.19 8.66
C ARG A 85 -0.43 6.47 8.25
N TYR A 86 -1.34 6.19 9.18
CA TYR A 86 -2.68 5.69 8.83
C TYR A 86 -3.37 6.70 7.91
N ALA A 87 -3.50 7.96 8.35
CA ALA A 87 -4.12 9.01 7.54
C ALA A 87 -3.48 9.14 6.15
N MET A 88 -2.15 9.09 6.06
CA MET A 88 -1.44 9.09 4.78
C MET A 88 -1.83 7.90 3.89
N ARG A 89 -1.88 6.68 4.41
CA ARG A 89 -2.30 5.50 3.63
C ARG A 89 -3.70 5.64 3.06
N LEU A 90 -4.63 6.25 3.80
CA LEU A 90 -5.97 6.53 3.25
C LEU A 90 -5.91 7.61 2.18
N CYS A 91 -5.21 8.71 2.45
CA CYS A 91 -5.20 9.89 1.58
C CYS A 91 -4.38 9.71 0.31
N SER A 92 -3.27 8.96 0.35
CA SER A 92 -2.42 8.69 -0.81
C SER A 92 -2.54 7.25 -1.31
N GLY A 93 -2.59 6.27 -0.41
CA GLY A 93 -2.64 4.86 -0.78
C GLY A 93 -3.93 4.44 -1.49
N LEU A 94 -5.09 4.93 -1.04
CA LEU A 94 -6.37 4.59 -1.67
C LEU A 94 -6.50 5.18 -3.09
N PRO A 95 -6.18 6.47 -3.35
CA PRO A 95 -6.15 7.00 -4.72
C PRO A 95 -5.16 6.25 -5.63
N SER A 96 -3.94 5.96 -5.16
CA SER A 96 -2.96 5.19 -5.95
C SER A 96 -3.49 3.79 -6.29
N SER A 97 -4.17 3.13 -5.35
CA SER A 97 -4.77 1.81 -5.59
C SER A 97 -5.92 1.88 -6.58
N LEU A 98 -6.75 2.91 -6.48
CA LEU A 98 -7.84 3.15 -7.43
C LEU A 98 -7.30 3.44 -8.84
N GLN A 99 -6.24 4.25 -8.94
CA GLN A 99 -5.56 4.51 -10.20
C GLN A 99 -4.96 3.23 -10.79
N ALA A 100 -4.31 2.42 -9.97
CA ALA A 100 -3.77 1.12 -10.37
C ALA A 100 -4.86 0.14 -10.83
N CYS A 101 -6.04 0.12 -10.18
CA CYS A 101 -7.20 -0.64 -10.66
C CYS A 101 -7.65 -0.17 -12.05
N ARG A 102 -7.65 1.14 -12.30
CA ARG A 102 -8.08 1.73 -13.58
C ARG A 102 -7.08 1.45 -14.70
N THR A 103 -5.79 1.48 -14.40
CA THR A 103 -4.72 1.21 -15.37
C THR A 103 -4.42 -0.28 -15.54
N ASN A 104 -5.07 -1.15 -14.76
CA ASN A 104 -4.77 -2.59 -14.66
C ASN A 104 -3.29 -2.87 -14.35
N GLY A 105 -2.63 -1.97 -13.63
CA GLY A 105 -1.19 -2.06 -13.35
C GLY A 105 -0.86 -1.52 -11.98
N TRP A 106 -0.33 -2.38 -11.11
CA TRP A 106 0.17 -1.99 -9.79
C TRP A 106 1.60 -1.46 -9.84
N ALA A 107 2.42 -1.96 -10.77
CA ALA A 107 3.82 -1.59 -10.87
C ALA A 107 4.03 -0.41 -11.84
N TRP A 108 3.91 0.81 -11.32
CA TRP A 108 4.16 2.05 -12.06
C TRP A 108 5.63 2.34 -12.41
N GLY A 109 6.54 1.38 -12.32
CA GLY A 109 7.99 1.65 -12.39
C GLY A 109 8.82 0.79 -13.35
N ASP A 110 8.21 -0.13 -14.11
CA ASP A 110 8.98 -1.07 -14.94
C ASP A 110 9.11 -0.63 -16.41
N LEU A 111 8.42 0.43 -16.83
CA LEU A 111 8.50 0.94 -18.21
C LEU A 111 9.88 1.51 -18.56
N ASP A 112 10.62 2.04 -17.59
CA ASP A 112 11.91 2.69 -17.83
C ASP A 112 13.00 1.69 -18.27
N VAL A 113 12.89 0.41 -17.89
CA VAL A 113 13.84 -0.63 -18.33
C VAL A 113 13.54 -1.06 -19.76
N GLU A 114 12.28 -1.06 -20.18
CA GLU A 114 11.88 -1.38 -21.56
C GLU A 114 12.26 -0.23 -22.51
N GLU A 115 11.98 1.02 -22.13
CA GLU A 115 12.24 2.20 -22.97
C GLU A 115 13.74 2.38 -23.25
N HIS A 116 14.60 2.17 -22.25
CA HIS A 116 16.06 2.26 -22.44
C HIS A 116 16.68 1.08 -23.22
N LEU A 117 15.94 0.00 -23.45
CA LEU A 117 16.40 -1.11 -24.29
C LEU A 117 16.00 -0.94 -25.75
N GLU A 118 14.95 -0.19 -26.05
CA GLU A 118 14.46 0.05 -27.42
C GLU A 118 15.22 1.17 -28.14
N GLU A 119 15.78 2.15 -27.43
CA GLU A 119 16.43 3.33 -28.04
C GLU A 119 17.79 3.04 -28.72
N GLY A 120 18.23 1.78 -28.76
CA GLY A 120 19.60 1.41 -29.12
C GLY A 120 19.86 0.85 -30.54
N ASP A 121 18.88 0.25 -31.22
CA ASP A 121 19.11 -0.42 -32.51
C ASP A 121 17.77 -0.83 -33.19
N PRO A 122 17.27 -0.10 -34.22
CA PRO A 122 15.98 -0.38 -34.85
C PRO A 122 15.92 -1.73 -35.61
N ASP A 123 17.06 -2.35 -35.92
CA ASP A 123 17.12 -3.64 -36.61
C ASP A 123 17.30 -4.84 -35.65
N ARG A 124 17.53 -4.60 -34.35
CA ARG A 124 17.54 -5.68 -33.35
C ARG A 124 16.13 -5.97 -32.91
N GLY A 125 15.59 -7.06 -33.45
CA GLY A 125 14.31 -7.63 -33.02
C GLY A 125 14.14 -7.59 -31.50
N SER A 126 12.96 -7.11 -31.10
CA SER A 126 12.46 -6.97 -29.72
C SER A 126 13.21 -7.86 -28.73
N TYR A 127 13.87 -7.26 -27.74
CA TYR A 127 14.51 -8.03 -26.68
C TYR A 127 13.49 -9.01 -26.09
N PRO A 128 13.86 -10.27 -25.78
CA PRO A 128 12.95 -11.32 -25.33
C PRO A 128 12.31 -11.04 -23.95
N TYR A 129 12.44 -9.82 -23.43
CA TYR A 129 11.74 -9.34 -22.25
C TYR A 129 10.25 -9.06 -22.54
N THR A 130 9.91 -8.79 -23.80
CA THR A 130 8.54 -8.46 -24.26
C THR A 130 7.62 -9.68 -24.41
N ASP A 131 8.14 -10.91 -24.26
CA ASP A 131 7.28 -12.09 -24.22
C ASP A 131 6.35 -11.96 -23.02
N ARG A 132 5.05 -11.72 -23.25
CA ARG A 132 4.04 -11.52 -22.20
C ARG A 132 4.28 -12.42 -21.00
N ALA A 133 4.20 -11.84 -19.79
CA ALA A 133 4.18 -12.62 -18.54
C ALA A 133 3.23 -13.83 -18.68
N PRO A 134 3.53 -14.99 -18.05
CA PRO A 134 2.58 -16.08 -18.00
C PRO A 134 1.22 -15.53 -17.58
N ARG A 135 0.14 -15.93 -18.24
CA ARG A 135 -1.22 -15.39 -18.00
C ARG A 135 -1.62 -15.39 -16.52
N ALA A 136 -1.09 -16.33 -15.73
CA ALA A 136 -1.27 -16.40 -14.29
C ALA A 136 -0.65 -15.21 -13.54
N VAL A 137 0.56 -14.76 -13.92
CA VAL A 137 1.24 -13.63 -13.30
C VAL A 137 0.53 -12.32 -13.63
N ASP A 138 0.11 -12.14 -14.89
CA ASP A 138 -0.70 -10.99 -15.32
C ASP A 138 -2.04 -10.93 -14.54
N LEU A 139 -2.67 -12.09 -14.33
CA LEU A 139 -3.87 -12.16 -13.49
C LEU A 139 -3.58 -11.75 -12.04
N VAL A 140 -2.51 -12.26 -11.43
CA VAL A 140 -2.11 -11.92 -10.06
C VAL A 140 -1.84 -10.41 -9.95
N GLU A 141 -1.06 -9.85 -10.86
CA GLU A 141 -0.73 -8.42 -10.88
C GLU A 141 -1.99 -7.55 -10.96
N ARG A 142 -2.99 -7.93 -11.75
CA ARG A 142 -4.29 -7.24 -11.83
C ARG A 142 -5.09 -7.32 -10.55
N THR A 143 -4.87 -8.32 -9.68
CA THR A 143 -5.58 -8.44 -8.40
C THR A 143 -4.93 -7.65 -7.25
N LEU A 144 -3.64 -7.28 -7.37
CA LEU A 144 -2.93 -6.54 -6.32
C LEU A 144 -3.61 -5.20 -5.98
N PRO A 145 -3.99 -4.35 -6.95
CA PRO A 145 -4.69 -3.10 -6.66
C PRO A 145 -5.99 -3.29 -5.89
N TRP A 146 -6.76 -4.33 -6.25
CA TRP A 146 -8.03 -4.64 -5.59
C TRP A 146 -7.85 -5.06 -4.14
N SER A 147 -6.80 -5.81 -3.83
CA SER A 147 -6.50 -6.17 -2.44
C SER A 147 -6.15 -4.94 -1.60
N MET A 148 -5.46 -3.95 -2.16
CA MET A 148 -5.15 -2.71 -1.46
C MET A 148 -6.37 -1.79 -1.32
N MET A 149 -7.27 -1.78 -2.33
CA MET A 149 -8.58 -1.13 -2.22
C MET A 149 -9.46 -1.73 -1.10
N ALA A 150 -9.32 -3.02 -0.80
CA ALA A 150 -10.01 -3.64 0.33
C ALA A 150 -9.29 -3.37 1.66
N TYR A 151 -7.95 -3.48 1.67
CA TYR A 151 -7.12 -3.31 2.86
C TYR A 151 -7.27 -1.92 3.49
N TYR A 152 -7.07 -0.84 2.71
CA TYR A 152 -7.02 0.50 3.28
C TYR A 152 -8.31 0.90 4.02
N PRO A 153 -9.52 0.78 3.45
CA PRO A 153 -10.74 1.16 4.17
C PRO A 153 -10.97 0.30 5.41
N LEU A 154 -10.73 -1.02 5.33
CA LEU A 154 -10.95 -1.93 6.46
C LEU A 154 -9.98 -1.65 7.62
N GLU A 155 -8.71 -1.38 7.31
CA GLU A 155 -7.71 -0.97 8.29
C GLU A 155 -8.14 0.32 9.01
N HIS A 156 -8.68 1.30 8.27
CA HIS A 156 -9.15 2.56 8.85
C HIS A 156 -10.40 2.40 9.70
N LEU A 157 -11.33 1.53 9.28
CA LEU A 157 -12.52 1.22 10.09
C LEU A 157 -12.13 0.50 11.39
N ALA A 158 -11.17 -0.41 11.35
CA ALA A 158 -10.62 -1.05 12.55
C ALA A 158 -9.98 -0.01 13.49
N TYR A 159 -9.14 0.87 12.94
CA TYR A 159 -8.51 1.96 13.67
C TYR A 159 -9.52 2.92 14.32
N ALA A 160 -10.53 3.34 13.57
CA ALA A 160 -11.62 4.16 14.09
C ALA A 160 -12.38 3.44 15.21
N GLY A 161 -12.65 2.14 15.06
CA GLY A 161 -13.28 1.30 16.08
C GLY A 161 -12.49 1.25 17.40
N TRP A 162 -11.15 1.18 17.34
CA TRP A 162 -10.32 1.19 18.55
C TRP A 162 -10.25 2.56 19.25
N ASN A 163 -10.25 3.65 18.49
CA ASN A 163 -10.13 5.01 19.02
C ASN A 163 -11.47 5.61 19.46
N MET A 164 -12.59 5.18 18.87
CA MET A 164 -13.94 5.68 19.17
C MET A 164 -14.73 4.78 20.13
N LYS A 165 -14.02 4.10 21.06
CA LYS A 165 -14.65 3.32 22.14
C LYS A 165 -15.65 4.22 22.89
N GLY A 166 -16.90 3.78 22.99
CA GLY A 166 -18.00 4.52 23.64
C GLY A 166 -18.95 5.35 22.75
N MET A 167 -18.56 5.85 21.57
CA MET A 167 -19.46 6.70 20.75
C MET A 167 -20.30 5.93 19.72
N ILE A 168 -19.70 4.95 19.06
CA ILE A 168 -20.33 4.22 17.95
C ILE A 168 -20.30 2.70 18.20
N TRP A 169 -19.21 2.19 18.79
CA TRP A 169 -18.95 0.75 18.88
C TRP A 169 -19.51 0.08 20.14
N ASP A 170 -19.42 0.74 21.30
CA ASP A 170 -19.76 0.11 22.60
C ASP A 170 -21.20 0.39 23.08
N SER A 171 -21.97 1.24 22.39
CA SER A 171 -23.35 1.55 22.80
C SER A 171 -24.35 0.39 22.59
N ALA A 172 -23.88 -0.81 22.22
CA ALA A 172 -24.70 -2.00 22.10
C ALA A 172 -25.20 -2.55 23.45
N GLY A 173 -24.60 -2.15 24.58
CA GLY A 173 -24.94 -2.68 25.92
C GLY A 173 -25.75 -1.77 26.84
N THR A 174 -25.88 -0.47 26.54
CA THR A 174 -26.57 0.48 27.42
C THR A 174 -27.96 0.79 26.85
N GLY A 175 -28.97 0.04 27.30
CA GLY A 175 -30.34 -0.02 26.77
C GLY A 175 -31.19 1.27 26.79
N ARG A 176 -30.68 2.42 26.34
CA ARG A 176 -31.46 3.65 26.14
C ARG A 176 -31.02 4.37 24.87
N GLY A 177 -31.68 4.07 23.75
CA GLY A 177 -31.69 5.00 22.60
C GLY A 177 -31.74 4.37 21.21
N GLY A 178 -32.92 3.90 20.79
CA GLY A 178 -33.59 4.28 19.53
C GLY A 178 -32.97 4.09 18.14
N LEU A 179 -31.67 3.84 17.95
CA LEU A 179 -31.11 3.48 16.64
C LEU A 179 -31.07 1.96 16.50
N ARG A 180 -32.24 1.42 16.12
CA ARG A 180 -32.48 0.01 15.79
C ARG A 180 -31.43 -0.49 14.80
N ASP A 181 -30.70 -1.53 15.21
CA ASP A 181 -29.82 -2.40 14.44
C ASP A 181 -28.32 -2.04 14.31
N ARG A 182 -27.73 -1.40 15.35
CA ARG A 182 -26.27 -1.29 15.52
C ARG A 182 -25.54 -2.61 15.86
N SER A 183 -26.28 -3.72 16.03
CA SER A 183 -25.73 -5.04 16.38
C SER A 183 -24.97 -5.76 15.25
N ARG A 184 -24.96 -5.20 14.02
CA ARG A 184 -24.40 -5.85 12.83
C ARG A 184 -22.95 -5.49 12.52
N TRP A 185 -22.36 -4.50 13.19
CA TRP A 185 -20.98 -4.13 12.90
C TRP A 185 -20.03 -5.17 13.49
N PRO A 186 -19.08 -5.74 12.70
CA PRO A 186 -18.05 -6.61 13.23
C PRO A 186 -17.23 -5.89 14.31
N SER A 187 -16.52 -6.61 15.19
CA SER A 187 -15.61 -5.95 16.14
C SER A 187 -14.44 -5.28 15.39
N ALA A 188 -13.81 -4.25 15.98
CA ALA A 188 -12.63 -3.62 15.42
C ALA A 188 -11.50 -4.64 15.15
N ASN A 189 -11.37 -5.64 16.03
CA ASN A 189 -10.42 -6.73 15.86
C ASN A 189 -10.76 -7.62 14.65
N VAL A 190 -12.04 -7.92 14.41
CA VAL A 190 -12.47 -8.69 13.22
C VAL A 190 -12.16 -7.90 11.95
N LEU A 191 -12.46 -6.60 11.92
CA LEU A 191 -12.12 -5.75 10.77
C LEU A 191 -10.61 -5.69 10.52
N SER A 192 -9.80 -5.62 11.58
CA SER A 192 -8.34 -5.69 11.48
C SER A 192 -7.87 -7.03 10.93
N ALA A 193 -8.41 -8.14 11.40
CA ALA A 193 -8.02 -9.46 10.90
C ALA A 193 -8.38 -9.62 9.41
N VAL A 194 -9.57 -9.14 9.00
CA VAL A 194 -10.00 -9.17 7.59
C VAL A 194 -9.13 -8.24 6.72
N SER A 195 -8.75 -7.05 7.20
CA SER A 195 -7.82 -6.18 6.47
C SER A 195 -6.46 -6.88 6.30
N CYS A 196 -5.97 -7.58 7.33
CA CYS A 196 -4.75 -8.37 7.24
C CYS A 196 -4.82 -9.51 6.21
N TRP A 197 -6.01 -10.10 5.94
CA TRP A 197 -6.18 -11.03 4.83
C TRP A 197 -5.98 -10.37 3.47
N ALA A 198 -6.53 -9.18 3.27
CA ALA A 198 -6.34 -8.43 2.03
C ALA A 198 -4.85 -8.05 1.84
N TRP A 199 -4.19 -7.63 2.91
CA TRP A 199 -2.75 -7.36 2.88
C TRP A 199 -1.90 -8.62 2.66
N LEU A 200 -2.30 -9.76 3.24
CA LEU A 200 -1.62 -11.04 3.01
C LEU A 200 -1.73 -11.47 1.54
N TRP A 201 -2.90 -11.31 0.91
CA TRP A 201 -3.07 -11.54 -0.52
C TRP A 201 -2.13 -10.65 -1.35
N TYR A 202 -2.03 -9.38 -0.98
CA TYR A 202 -1.09 -8.45 -1.59
C TYR A 202 0.36 -8.96 -1.52
N ILE A 203 0.84 -9.33 -0.32
CA ILE A 203 2.21 -9.84 -0.12
C ILE A 203 2.48 -11.08 -0.97
N VAL A 204 1.57 -12.05 -0.93
CA VAL A 204 1.72 -13.30 -1.70
C VAL A 204 1.76 -13.02 -3.20
N GLY A 205 0.86 -12.17 -3.69
CA GLY A 205 0.83 -11.81 -5.11
C GLY A 205 2.08 -11.03 -5.54
N ASP A 206 2.56 -10.10 -4.71
CA ASP A 206 3.80 -9.35 -5.00
C ASP A 206 5.01 -10.29 -5.01
N ILE A 207 5.11 -11.25 -4.09
CA ILE A 207 6.15 -12.31 -4.13
C ILE A 207 6.15 -13.05 -5.48
N VAL A 208 4.98 -13.45 -5.98
CA VAL A 208 4.85 -14.14 -7.28
C VAL A 208 5.32 -13.26 -8.43
N VAL A 209 4.89 -11.99 -8.45
CA VAL A 209 5.27 -11.02 -9.50
C VAL A 209 6.77 -10.73 -9.45
N GLN A 210 7.35 -10.47 -8.27
CA GLN A 210 8.78 -10.19 -8.11
C GLN A 210 9.64 -11.41 -8.43
N ALA A 211 9.22 -12.62 -8.03
CA ALA A 211 9.94 -13.86 -8.34
C ALA A 211 10.03 -14.08 -9.86
N GLU A 212 8.95 -13.81 -10.59
CA GLU A 212 8.97 -13.85 -12.05
C GLU A 212 9.92 -12.79 -12.64
N ARG A 213 9.85 -11.53 -12.19
CA ARG A 213 10.78 -10.49 -12.67
C ARG A 213 12.25 -10.89 -12.48
N VAL A 214 12.59 -11.39 -11.29
CA VAL A 214 13.94 -11.91 -10.98
C VAL A 214 14.33 -13.04 -11.94
N TYR A 215 13.42 -13.99 -12.19
CA TYR A 215 13.65 -15.10 -13.11
C TYR A 215 13.92 -14.61 -14.54
N ARG A 216 13.08 -13.73 -15.08
CA ARG A 216 13.23 -13.14 -16.42
C ARG A 216 14.53 -12.37 -16.60
N ILE A 217 14.85 -11.49 -15.65
CA ILE A 217 16.09 -10.72 -15.66
C ILE A 217 17.29 -11.66 -15.61
N GLY A 218 17.24 -12.70 -14.76
CA GLY A 218 18.29 -13.71 -14.69
C GLY A 218 18.48 -14.47 -16.01
N MET A 219 17.39 -14.84 -16.69
CA MET A 219 17.43 -15.47 -18.01
C MET A 219 17.98 -14.52 -19.09
N ALA A 220 17.62 -13.24 -19.06
CA ALA A 220 18.15 -12.23 -19.96
C ALA A 220 19.66 -12.02 -19.78
N LEU A 221 20.12 -11.94 -18.53
CA LEU A 221 21.56 -11.87 -18.19
C LEU A 221 22.34 -13.06 -18.74
N LYS A 222 21.87 -14.29 -18.51
CA LYS A 222 22.50 -15.52 -19.04
C LYS A 222 22.59 -15.53 -20.57
N LYS A 223 21.56 -15.04 -21.27
CA LYS A 223 21.58 -14.92 -22.74
C LYS A 223 22.62 -13.91 -23.22
N LEU A 224 22.88 -12.85 -22.45
CA LEU A 224 23.87 -11.84 -22.78
C LEU A 224 25.30 -12.26 -22.46
N GLU A 225 25.53 -13.14 -21.49
CA GLU A 225 26.88 -13.61 -21.12
C GLU A 225 27.65 -14.25 -22.29
N GLY A 226 26.94 -14.96 -23.18
CA GLY A 226 27.54 -15.60 -24.35
C GLY A 226 27.77 -14.70 -25.57
N ARG A 227 27.39 -13.42 -25.50
CA ARG A 227 27.54 -12.46 -26.63
C ARG A 227 28.59 -11.41 -26.30
N GLU A 228 29.59 -11.22 -27.15
CA GLU A 228 30.45 -10.03 -27.07
C GLU A 228 29.58 -8.79 -27.34
N GLY A 229 29.47 -7.89 -26.36
CA GLY A 229 28.54 -6.77 -26.42
C GLY A 229 28.80 -5.72 -25.34
N LYS A 230 28.14 -4.56 -25.48
CA LYS A 230 28.27 -3.40 -24.58
C LYS A 230 28.03 -3.81 -23.11
N GLU A 231 28.88 -3.36 -22.20
CA GLU A 231 28.74 -3.65 -20.75
C GLU A 231 27.53 -2.94 -20.10
N GLY A 232 27.11 -1.80 -20.65
CA GLY A 232 26.02 -0.98 -20.10
C GLY A 232 24.71 -1.76 -19.83
N PRO A 233 24.11 -2.42 -20.83
CA PRO A 233 22.89 -3.21 -20.65
C PRO A 233 23.01 -4.31 -19.58
N ARG A 234 24.19 -4.94 -19.46
CA ARG A 234 24.43 -5.98 -18.45
C ARG A 234 24.41 -5.40 -17.04
N GLU A 235 25.03 -4.24 -16.83
CA GLU A 235 25.02 -3.61 -15.50
C GLU A 235 23.62 -3.11 -15.11
N ASN A 236 22.86 -2.57 -16.06
CA ASN A 236 21.47 -2.18 -15.82
C ASN A 236 20.61 -3.38 -15.37
N LEU A 237 20.70 -4.51 -16.07
CA LEU A 237 19.99 -5.74 -15.68
C LEU A 237 20.46 -6.28 -14.33
N ARG A 238 21.76 -6.22 -14.01
CA ARG A 238 22.27 -6.60 -12.68
C ARG A 238 21.72 -5.69 -11.58
N ARG A 239 21.63 -4.38 -11.85
CA ARG A 239 21.01 -3.43 -10.92
C ARG A 239 19.54 -3.75 -10.69
N ALA A 240 18.78 -3.98 -11.76
CA ALA A 240 17.38 -4.39 -11.67
C ALA A 240 17.22 -5.71 -10.89
N LEU A 241 18.06 -6.72 -11.16
CA LEU A 241 18.06 -7.99 -10.45
C LEU A 241 18.28 -7.79 -8.94
N ARG A 242 19.24 -6.93 -8.55
CA ARG A 242 19.48 -6.60 -7.14
C ARG A 242 18.25 -5.92 -6.52
N THR A 243 17.65 -4.95 -7.21
CA THR A 243 16.46 -4.24 -6.73
C THR A 243 15.28 -5.19 -6.49
N HIS A 244 14.91 -6.01 -7.49
CA HIS A 244 13.80 -6.96 -7.36
C HIS A 244 14.12 -8.08 -6.35
N GLY A 245 15.39 -8.50 -6.25
CA GLY A 245 15.83 -9.45 -5.22
C GLY A 245 15.63 -8.91 -3.80
N VAL A 246 15.93 -7.63 -3.56
CA VAL A 246 15.68 -6.96 -2.26
C VAL A 246 14.19 -6.82 -1.99
N MET A 247 13.38 -6.47 -3.01
CA MET A 247 11.92 -6.40 -2.86
C MET A 247 11.33 -7.76 -2.50
N LEU A 248 11.74 -8.83 -3.20
CA LEU A 248 11.31 -10.19 -2.92
C LEU A 248 11.66 -10.63 -1.49
N ALA A 249 12.89 -10.35 -1.04
CA ALA A 249 13.31 -10.63 0.33
C ALA A 249 12.48 -9.86 1.36
N ARG A 250 12.17 -8.58 1.08
CA ARG A 250 11.30 -7.75 1.94
C ARG A 250 9.92 -8.36 2.08
N GLU A 251 9.27 -8.74 0.98
CA GLU A 251 7.92 -9.32 1.04
C GLU A 251 7.91 -10.67 1.75
N ALA A 252 8.93 -11.49 1.55
CA ALA A 252 9.07 -12.77 2.27
C ALA A 252 9.14 -12.57 3.80
N LEU A 253 9.79 -11.50 4.27
CA LEU A 253 9.83 -11.15 5.70
C LEU A 253 8.46 -10.72 6.25
N PHE A 254 7.60 -10.11 5.42
CA PHE A 254 6.25 -9.72 5.81
C PHE A 254 5.23 -10.86 5.79
N LEU A 255 5.56 -11.99 5.17
CA LEU A 255 4.66 -13.14 5.10
C LEU A 255 4.30 -13.69 6.48
N LEU A 256 5.29 -13.83 7.38
CA LEU A 256 5.07 -14.35 8.73
C LEU A 256 4.15 -13.44 9.58
N PRO A 257 4.40 -12.12 9.70
CA PRO A 257 3.46 -11.19 10.32
C PRO A 257 2.08 -11.20 9.65
N GLY A 258 2.03 -11.23 8.32
CA GLY A 258 0.77 -11.25 7.56
C GLY A 258 -0.10 -12.46 7.91
N VAL A 259 0.48 -13.67 7.97
CA VAL A 259 -0.21 -14.88 8.40
C VAL A 259 -0.60 -14.83 9.87
N HIS A 260 0.27 -14.27 10.72
CA HIS A 260 0.01 -14.18 12.15
C HIS A 260 -1.17 -13.24 12.47
N TRP A 261 -1.20 -12.06 11.86
CA TRP A 261 -2.23 -11.04 12.11
C TRP A 261 -3.55 -11.29 11.36
N SER A 262 -3.56 -12.15 10.36
CA SER A 262 -4.80 -12.52 9.65
C SER A 262 -5.68 -13.53 10.41
N ARG A 263 -5.18 -14.13 11.49
CA ARG A 263 -5.96 -15.14 12.21
C ARG A 263 -7.09 -14.52 13.04
N LEU A 264 -8.30 -15.02 12.86
CA LEU A 264 -9.50 -14.52 13.55
C LEU A 264 -9.55 -14.87 15.04
N ASP A 265 -8.84 -15.92 15.48
CA ASP A 265 -8.77 -16.33 16.89
C ASP A 265 -8.03 -15.31 17.77
N TRP A 266 -7.31 -14.38 17.16
CA TRP A 266 -6.73 -13.21 17.85
C TRP A 266 -7.76 -12.11 18.09
N ALA A 267 -8.84 -12.09 17.31
CA ALA A 267 -9.83 -11.03 17.41
C ALA A 267 -10.78 -11.19 18.60
N GLU A 268 -10.87 -12.41 19.14
CA GLU A 268 -11.77 -12.80 20.24
C GLU A 268 -11.14 -12.68 21.63
N LYS A 269 -9.84 -12.38 21.72
CA LYS A 269 -9.11 -12.15 22.98
C LYS A 269 -9.01 -10.67 23.31
#